data_AF-A0A1W1DGE2-F1
#
_entry.id   AF-A0A1W1DGE2-F1
#
_cell.length_a   1.000
_cell.length_b   1.000
_cell.length_c   1.000
_cell.angle_alpha   90.00
_cell.angle_beta   90.00
_cell.angle_gamma   90.00
#
_symmetry.space_group_name_H-M   'P 1'
#
loop_
_entity.id
_entity.type
_entity.pdbx_description
1 polymer ?
#
loop_
_entity_poly.entity_id
_entity_poly.type
_entity_poly.pdbx_seq_one_letter_code
_entity_poly.pdbx_strand_id
1 'polypeptide(L)'
;MLNKKMNQFVVLIVGSILTSAVLAANGDTRTGPATQYTVTVKKVELCTDSSCTTAHTLVTKTAAMDIASAAVGAAVGSYASTMTLPPMGVSYTHMRSTIDRTFTIKGYGLSASTGQYCYTDGSAGTKTALAAGTNTTSATTAASSATASTLELPSTGTGAVTLRYVGGTTTTTMTYSSGISLSGDDMLYTKALSAPYTYYGQTPMIDISFGTQNAVSSIEMEGGDADGDCNLMPGEPTTTIKIT
;
A
#
# COMPACT_ATOMS: atom_id res chain seq x y z
N MET A 1 23.42 -17.40 27.59
CA MET A 1 22.02 -17.36 28.05
C MET A 1 21.32 -16.22 27.32
N LEU A 2 20.57 -16.55 26.25
CA LEU A 2 19.88 -15.58 25.40
C LEU A 2 18.45 -15.43 25.94
N ASN A 3 18.18 -14.37 26.71
CA ASN A 3 16.84 -14.14 27.24
C ASN A 3 15.92 -13.57 26.14
N LYS A 4 15.24 -14.50 25.48
CA LYS A 4 14.11 -14.30 24.59
C LYS A 4 12.92 -13.77 25.41
N LYS A 5 12.82 -12.45 25.61
CA LYS A 5 11.56 -11.84 26.10
C LYS A 5 10.63 -11.59 24.93
N MET A 6 9.89 -12.65 24.63
CA MET A 6 8.68 -12.64 23.83
C MET A 6 7.62 -11.82 24.59
N ASN A 7 7.26 -10.65 24.06
CA ASN A 7 6.01 -9.99 24.45
C ASN A 7 5.22 -9.71 23.18
N GLN A 8 4.61 -10.77 22.67
CA GLN A 8 3.67 -10.76 21.55
C GLN A 8 2.43 -9.95 21.94
N PHE A 9 2.24 -8.80 21.30
CA PHE A 9 0.91 -8.26 21.03
C PHE A 9 0.99 -7.55 19.66
N VAL A 10 0.99 -8.37 18.60
CA VAL A 10 0.80 -7.90 17.22
C VAL A 10 -0.70 -7.91 16.99
N VAL A 11 -1.35 -6.75 17.11
CA VAL A 11 -2.75 -6.60 16.73
C VAL A 11 -2.77 -6.28 15.23
N LEU A 12 -3.24 -7.25 14.45
CA LEU A 12 -3.43 -7.18 13.00
C LEU A 12 -4.69 -6.34 12.71
N ILE A 13 -4.54 -5.07 12.31
CA ILE A 13 -5.68 -4.26 11.86
C ILE A 13 -5.61 -4.12 10.34
N VAL A 14 -6.47 -4.90 9.67
CA VAL A 14 -6.75 -4.84 8.23
C VAL A 14 -7.67 -3.64 7.99
N GLY A 15 -7.08 -2.48 7.65
CA GLY A 15 -7.79 -1.49 6.85
C GLY A 15 -7.78 -1.95 5.39
N SER A 16 -8.73 -1.48 4.58
CA SER A 16 -8.73 -1.65 3.12
C SER A 16 -8.46 -0.29 2.45
N ILE A 17 -7.53 -0.20 1.49
CA ILE A 17 -7.22 0.99 0.68
C ILE A 17 -8.43 1.30 -0.19
N LEU A 18 -9.17 0.25 -0.57
CA LEU A 18 -10.30 0.31 -1.48
C LEU A 18 -11.58 -0.04 -0.71
N THR A 19 -12.46 0.94 -0.50
CA THR A 19 -13.83 0.67 -0.03
C THR A 19 -14.76 0.30 -1.18
N SER A 20 -14.43 0.67 -2.42
CA SER A 20 -15.14 0.22 -3.62
C SER A 20 -14.41 0.67 -4.91
N ALA A 21 -14.19 -0.28 -5.81
CA ALA A 21 -14.02 0.00 -7.23
C ALA A 21 -15.40 -0.10 -7.87
N VAL A 22 -15.95 1.01 -8.38
CA VAL A 22 -17.22 0.98 -9.13
C VAL A 22 -16.90 0.91 -10.60
N LEU A 23 -17.01 -0.30 -11.12
CA LEU A 23 -16.81 -0.60 -12.53
C LEU A 23 -18.12 -0.40 -13.29
N ALA A 24 -18.04 0.16 -14.50
CA ALA A 24 -19.21 0.32 -15.36
C ALA A 24 -19.77 -1.02 -15.90
N ALA A 25 -19.01 -2.11 -15.75
CA ALA A 25 -19.40 -3.48 -16.06
C ALA A 25 -18.68 -4.46 -15.10
N ASN A 26 -19.19 -5.69 -14.98
CA ASN A 26 -18.74 -6.77 -14.09
C ASN A 26 -17.21 -6.91 -14.00
N GLY A 27 -16.57 -6.26 -13.04
CA GLY A 27 -15.15 -6.46 -12.76
C GLY A 27 -14.94 -6.97 -11.34
N ASP A 28 -13.92 -7.79 -11.20
CA ASP A 28 -13.57 -8.48 -9.96
C ASP A 28 -12.18 -8.00 -9.54
N THR A 29 -12.09 -7.54 -8.30
CA THR A 29 -10.82 -7.11 -7.70
C THR A 29 -10.33 -8.19 -6.77
N ARG A 30 -9.13 -8.67 -7.06
CA ARG A 30 -8.46 -9.73 -6.32
C ARG A 30 -7.08 -9.25 -5.89
N THR A 31 -6.51 -9.93 -4.90
CA THR A 31 -5.19 -9.58 -4.38
C THR A 31 -4.27 -10.78 -4.31
N GLY A 32 -2.98 -10.52 -4.18
CA GLY A 32 -1.98 -11.55 -3.97
C GLY A 32 -0.64 -10.99 -3.50
N PRO A 33 0.35 -11.87 -3.33
CA PRO A 33 1.58 -11.53 -2.64
C PRO A 33 2.55 -10.72 -3.52
N ALA A 34 3.29 -9.82 -2.86
CA ALA A 34 4.43 -9.13 -3.43
C ALA A 34 5.74 -9.57 -2.75
N THR A 35 6.74 -9.90 -3.57
CA THR A 35 8.13 -10.20 -3.16
C THR A 35 9.02 -8.97 -3.13
N GLN A 36 8.61 -7.91 -3.82
CA GLN A 36 9.16 -6.56 -3.70
C GLN A 36 8.00 -5.59 -3.64
N TYR A 37 8.04 -4.65 -2.70
CA TYR A 37 7.07 -3.56 -2.62
C TYR A 37 7.79 -2.31 -2.14
N THR A 38 8.30 -1.51 -3.07
CA THR A 38 9.04 -0.28 -2.74
C THR A 38 8.08 0.88 -2.60
N VAL A 39 8.05 1.48 -1.40
CA VAL A 39 7.33 2.71 -1.08
C VAL A 39 8.31 3.87 -0.95
N THR A 40 7.93 5.05 -1.44
CA THR A 40 8.72 6.28 -1.21
C THR A 40 7.99 7.16 -0.22
N VAL A 41 8.50 7.24 1.00
CA VAL A 41 7.93 8.09 2.07
C VAL A 41 8.64 9.44 2.05
N LYS A 42 7.88 10.53 2.12
CA LYS A 42 8.36 11.92 2.08
C LYS A 42 8.23 12.63 3.42
N LYS A 43 7.21 12.27 4.20
CA LYS A 43 6.90 12.90 5.48
C LYS A 43 6.09 11.96 6.38
N VAL A 44 6.33 12.03 7.68
CA VAL A 44 5.52 11.34 8.71
C VAL A 44 5.12 12.32 9.80
N GLU A 45 3.86 12.26 10.22
CA GLU A 45 3.23 13.17 11.17
C GLU A 45 2.40 12.38 12.18
N LEU A 46 2.35 12.86 13.43
CA LEU A 46 1.37 12.42 14.42
C LEU A 46 0.18 13.36 14.42
N CYS A 47 -1.01 12.79 14.56
CA CYS A 47 -2.28 13.49 14.45
C CYS A 47 -3.15 13.23 15.67
N THR A 48 -3.89 14.24 16.13
CA THR A 48 -4.82 14.12 17.26
C THR A 48 -6.16 13.50 16.87
N ASP A 49 -6.47 13.47 15.57
CA ASP A 49 -7.71 12.97 14.98
C ASP A 49 -7.47 12.34 13.60
N SER A 50 -8.49 11.71 13.03
CA SER A 50 -8.43 10.98 11.76
C SER A 50 -8.36 11.86 10.51
N SER A 51 -8.86 13.11 10.57
CA SER A 51 -8.67 14.09 9.49
C SER A 51 -7.31 14.79 9.58
N CYS A 52 -6.57 14.54 10.66
CA CYS A 52 -5.29 15.13 10.98
C CYS A 52 -5.32 16.66 10.91
N THR A 53 -6.29 17.26 11.60
CA THR A 53 -6.44 18.73 11.69
C THR A 53 -5.29 19.36 12.47
N THR A 54 -4.89 18.73 13.57
CA THR A 54 -3.70 19.10 14.35
C THR A 54 -2.64 18.04 14.13
N ALA A 55 -1.56 18.43 13.46
CA ALA A 55 -0.45 17.56 13.10
C ALA A 55 0.85 18.03 13.75
N HIS A 56 1.64 17.09 14.24
CA HIS A 56 3.04 17.31 14.56
C HIS A 56 3.89 16.51 13.60
N THR A 57 4.74 17.18 12.82
CA THR A 57 5.67 16.51 11.92
C THR A 57 6.77 15.84 12.72
N LEU A 58 6.95 14.53 12.53
CA LEU A 58 8.04 13.75 13.11
C LEU A 58 9.26 13.76 12.20
N VAL A 59 9.08 13.56 10.90
CA VAL A 59 10.18 13.46 9.93
C VAL A 59 9.73 14.08 8.61
N THR A 60 10.60 14.89 8.01
CA THR A 60 10.49 15.32 6.61
C THR A 60 11.76 14.94 5.88
N LYS A 61 11.70 13.85 5.12
CA LYS A 61 12.82 13.26 4.39
C LYS A 61 12.23 12.38 3.30
N THR A 62 12.81 12.39 2.11
CA THR A 62 12.41 11.44 1.06
C THR A 62 13.26 10.18 1.16
N ALA A 63 12.63 9.02 1.27
CA ALA A 63 13.32 7.74 1.24
C ALA A 63 12.46 6.65 0.61
N ALA A 64 13.05 5.90 -0.31
CA ALA A 64 12.49 4.67 -0.83
C ALA A 64 12.85 3.49 0.07
N MET A 65 11.87 2.64 0.38
CA MET A 65 12.02 1.47 1.24
C MET A 65 11.24 0.30 0.65
N ASP A 66 11.89 -0.85 0.52
CA ASP A 66 11.20 -2.08 0.15
C ASP A 66 10.60 -2.73 1.40
N ILE A 67 9.27 -2.68 1.54
CA ILE A 67 8.56 -3.22 2.70
C ILE A 67 8.38 -4.73 2.65
N ALA A 68 8.65 -5.37 1.50
CA ALA A 68 8.72 -6.82 1.40
C ALA A 68 10.09 -7.37 1.87
N SER A 69 11.09 -6.50 2.00
CA SER A 69 12.45 -6.89 2.35
C SER A 69 12.62 -7.16 3.84
N ALA A 70 13.42 -8.17 4.18
CA ALA A 70 13.87 -8.42 5.55
C ALA A 70 14.69 -7.25 6.14
N ALA A 71 15.24 -6.39 5.29
CA ALA A 71 16.02 -5.22 5.69
C ALA A 71 15.18 -3.96 5.95
N VAL A 72 13.85 -4.01 5.79
CA VAL A 72 12.98 -2.82 5.93
C VAL A 72 13.16 -2.12 7.27
N GLY A 73 13.37 -2.86 8.36
CA GLY A 73 13.57 -2.27 9.69
C GLY A 73 14.79 -1.36 9.78
N ALA A 74 15.88 -1.69 9.09
CA ALA A 74 17.08 -0.84 9.05
C ALA A 74 16.82 0.44 8.22
N ALA A 75 16.08 0.33 7.12
CA ALA A 75 15.67 1.48 6.31
C ALA A 75 14.77 2.44 7.09
N VAL A 76 13.79 1.90 7.83
CA VAL A 76 12.90 2.67 8.72
C VAL A 76 13.70 3.34 9.85
N GLY A 77 14.65 2.63 10.48
CA GLY A 77 15.51 3.21 11.50
C GLY A 77 16.36 4.38 10.98
N SER A 78 16.95 4.23 9.79
CA SER A 78 17.70 5.32 9.12
C SER A 78 16.79 6.49 8.74
N TYR A 79 15.54 6.22 8.35
CA TYR A 79 14.55 7.26 8.08
C TYR A 79 14.20 8.05 9.34
N ALA A 80 13.95 7.37 10.45
CA ALA A 80 13.57 7.96 11.74
C ALA A 80 14.73 8.62 12.50
N SER A 81 15.97 8.51 12.02
CA SER A 81 17.15 9.09 12.69
C SER A 81 17.11 10.62 12.85
N THR A 82 16.31 11.31 12.04
CA THR A 82 16.11 12.77 12.10
C THR A 82 14.78 13.15 12.73
N MET A 83 14.19 12.28 13.56
CA MET A 83 12.88 12.51 14.14
C MET A 83 12.87 13.69 15.12
N THR A 84 11.92 14.59 14.94
CA THR A 84 11.60 15.66 15.89
C THR A 84 10.64 15.16 16.95
N LEU A 85 10.90 15.53 18.21
CA LEU A 85 10.09 15.12 19.33
C LEU A 85 8.82 16.00 19.42
N PRO A 86 7.64 15.39 19.66
CA PRO A 86 6.41 16.15 19.81
C PRO A 86 6.39 17.03 21.08
N PRO A 87 5.47 18.00 21.17
CA PRO A 87 5.24 18.74 22.40
C PRO A 87 4.77 17.82 23.53
N MET A 88 5.22 18.11 24.76
CA MET A 88 4.81 17.35 25.94
C MET A 88 3.32 17.57 26.25
N GLY A 89 2.65 16.51 26.71
CA GLY A 89 1.26 16.55 27.16
C GLY A 89 0.22 16.50 26.04
N VAL A 90 0.62 16.43 24.77
CA VAL A 90 -0.30 16.25 23.63
C VAL A 90 -0.52 14.76 23.38
N SER A 91 -1.79 14.35 23.29
CA SER A 91 -2.19 12.97 22.98
C SER A 91 -2.50 12.84 21.49
N TYR A 92 -1.82 11.90 20.84
CA TYR A 92 -1.97 11.58 19.43
C TYR A 92 -2.70 10.24 19.28
N THR A 93 -3.59 10.15 18.30
CA THR A 93 -4.41 8.95 18.06
C THR A 93 -4.16 8.35 16.67
N HIS A 94 -3.57 9.11 15.75
CA HIS A 94 -3.31 8.70 14.38
C HIS A 94 -1.90 9.07 13.94
N MET A 95 -1.41 8.39 12.91
CA MET A 95 -0.20 8.74 12.18
C MET A 95 -0.57 8.99 10.72
N ARG A 96 -0.10 10.10 10.16
CA ARG A 96 -0.24 10.42 8.73
C ARG A 96 1.11 10.32 8.04
N SER A 97 1.15 9.61 6.92
CA SER A 97 2.33 9.52 6.05
C SER A 97 2.03 10.17 4.71
N THR A 98 2.97 10.97 4.21
CA THR A 98 2.99 11.45 2.82
C THR A 98 3.87 10.49 2.03
N ILE A 99 3.27 9.80 1.06
CA ILE A 99 3.89 8.73 0.28
C ILE A 99 3.74 9.09 -1.20
N ASP A 100 4.76 8.82 -2.00
CA ASP A 100 4.64 8.93 -3.45
C ASP A 100 3.58 7.95 -3.98
N ARG A 101 2.79 8.37 -4.97
CA ARG A 101 1.79 7.49 -5.61
C ARG A 101 2.41 6.42 -6.49
N THR A 102 3.72 6.49 -6.73
CA THR A 102 4.48 5.56 -7.55
C THR A 102 5.14 4.49 -6.69
N PHE A 103 4.87 3.22 -7.00
CA PHE A 103 5.40 2.06 -6.32
C PHE A 103 6.19 1.20 -7.30
N THR A 104 7.25 0.55 -6.82
CA THR A 104 7.90 -0.53 -7.57
C THR A 104 7.53 -1.84 -6.94
N ILE A 105 6.77 -2.66 -7.66
CA ILE A 105 6.16 -3.89 -7.13
C ILE A 105 6.55 -5.07 -8.01
N LYS A 106 6.95 -6.17 -7.37
CA LYS A 106 7.16 -7.47 -8.01
C LYS A 106 6.31 -8.51 -7.30
N GLY A 107 5.36 -9.10 -8.01
CA GLY A 107 4.48 -10.11 -7.44
C GLY A 107 3.37 -10.54 -8.37
N TYR A 108 2.32 -11.12 -7.79
CA TYR A 108 1.14 -11.55 -8.54
C TYR A 108 -0.12 -11.39 -7.71
N GLY A 109 -1.24 -11.12 -8.38
CA GLY A 109 -2.60 -11.16 -7.86
C GLY A 109 -3.35 -12.40 -8.34
N LEU A 110 -4.38 -12.83 -7.61
CA LEU A 110 -5.30 -13.85 -8.11
C LEU A 110 -6.10 -13.29 -9.29
N SER A 111 -6.41 -14.11 -10.28
CA SER A 111 -7.39 -13.77 -11.31
C SER A 111 -8.82 -13.96 -10.76
N ALA A 112 -9.79 -13.29 -11.36
CA ALA A 112 -11.22 -13.54 -11.24
C ALA A 112 -11.57 -14.97 -11.66
N SER A 113 -10.86 -15.49 -12.67
CA SER A 113 -10.94 -16.89 -13.07
C SER A 113 -10.24 -17.80 -12.07
N THR A 114 -10.95 -18.87 -11.69
CA THR A 114 -10.43 -19.83 -10.70
C THR A 114 -9.19 -20.54 -11.23
N GLY A 115 -8.11 -20.53 -10.44
CA GLY A 115 -6.85 -21.20 -10.79
C GLY A 115 -5.93 -20.39 -11.70
N GLN A 116 -6.26 -19.13 -12.00
CA GLN A 116 -5.42 -18.23 -12.79
C GLN A 116 -4.83 -17.11 -11.92
N TYR A 117 -3.76 -16.49 -12.43
CA TYR A 117 -2.96 -15.50 -11.71
C TYR A 117 -2.48 -14.42 -12.69
N CYS A 118 -2.52 -13.18 -12.26
CA CYS A 118 -1.94 -12.05 -12.98
C CYS A 118 -0.65 -11.61 -12.29
N TYR A 119 0.47 -11.63 -13.01
CA TYR A 119 1.77 -11.23 -12.45
C TYR A 119 2.34 -9.99 -13.12
N THR A 120 3.18 -9.26 -12.38
CA THR A 120 3.89 -8.08 -12.88
C THR A 120 4.94 -8.51 -13.90
N ASP A 121 4.92 -7.92 -15.11
CA ASP A 121 5.80 -8.30 -16.23
C ASP A 121 6.78 -7.19 -16.64
N GLY A 122 6.85 -6.12 -15.85
CA GLY A 122 7.70 -4.95 -16.12
C GLY A 122 6.93 -3.82 -16.80
N SER A 123 5.70 -4.06 -17.24
CA SER A 123 4.80 -3.02 -17.71
C SER A 123 4.50 -2.02 -16.59
N ALA A 124 4.48 -0.74 -16.95
CA ALA A 124 4.15 0.34 -16.05
C ALA A 124 2.67 0.71 -16.14
N GLY A 125 2.12 1.13 -15.00
CA GLY A 125 0.83 1.81 -14.92
C GLY A 125 1.03 3.32 -14.89
N THR A 126 -0.09 4.04 -14.96
CA THR A 126 -0.16 5.48 -14.75
C THR A 126 -1.33 5.80 -13.83
N LYS A 127 -1.42 7.04 -13.34
CA LYS A 127 -2.57 7.51 -12.57
C LYS A 127 -3.92 7.35 -13.28
N THR A 128 -3.95 7.27 -14.60
CA THR A 128 -5.18 7.20 -15.39
C THR A 128 -5.32 5.89 -16.17
N ALA A 129 -4.40 4.95 -16.03
CA ALA A 129 -4.47 3.65 -16.68
C ALA A 129 -3.68 2.62 -15.88
N LEU A 130 -4.30 1.48 -15.56
CA LEU A 130 -3.62 0.44 -14.80
C LEU A 130 -2.49 -0.22 -15.62
N ALA A 131 -1.53 -0.84 -14.92
CA ALA A 131 -0.49 -1.59 -15.61
C ALA A 131 -1.09 -2.84 -16.23
N ALA A 132 -0.63 -3.23 -17.42
CA ALA A 132 -0.89 -4.59 -17.90
C ALA A 132 -0.07 -5.57 -17.04
N GLY A 133 -0.68 -6.70 -16.72
CA GLY A 133 0.02 -7.88 -16.23
C GLY A 133 -0.06 -9.00 -17.25
N THR A 134 0.66 -10.08 -16.98
CA THR A 134 0.56 -11.31 -17.78
C THR A 134 -0.22 -12.37 -17.01
N ASN A 135 -1.04 -13.16 -17.69
CA ASN A 135 -1.82 -14.24 -17.08
C ASN A 135 -1.01 -15.55 -17.05
N THR A 136 -1.28 -16.40 -16.07
CA THR A 136 -0.83 -17.79 -16.06
C THR A 136 -1.72 -18.65 -15.18
N THR A 137 -1.76 -19.96 -15.43
CA THR A 137 -2.54 -20.94 -14.66
C THR A 137 -1.76 -21.54 -13.47
N SER A 138 -0.58 -21.01 -13.17
CA SER A 138 0.34 -21.53 -12.15
C SER A 138 0.85 -20.42 -11.25
N ALA A 139 0.52 -20.49 -9.96
CA ALA A 139 1.04 -19.57 -8.95
C ALA A 139 2.58 -19.57 -8.90
N THR A 140 3.20 -20.75 -9.06
CA THR A 140 4.66 -20.88 -9.06
C THR A 140 5.27 -20.14 -10.25
N THR A 141 4.65 -20.29 -11.44
CA THR A 141 5.09 -19.57 -12.65
C THR A 141 4.90 -18.07 -12.49
N ALA A 142 3.75 -17.64 -11.95
CA ALA A 142 3.47 -16.23 -11.68
C ALA A 142 4.55 -15.64 -10.76
N ALA A 143 4.89 -16.33 -9.67
CA ALA A 143 5.92 -15.89 -8.73
C ALA A 143 7.33 -15.84 -9.34
N SER A 144 7.71 -16.86 -10.12
CA SER A 144 9.06 -16.95 -10.71
C SER A 144 9.25 -15.99 -11.89
N SER A 145 8.19 -15.77 -12.67
CA SER A 145 8.21 -14.92 -13.87
C SER A 145 7.98 -13.45 -13.55
N ALA A 146 7.47 -13.12 -12.35
CA ALA A 146 7.27 -11.75 -11.95
C ALA A 146 8.55 -10.91 -12.04
N THR A 147 8.47 -9.80 -12.74
CA THR A 147 9.49 -8.75 -12.81
C THR A 147 8.98 -7.49 -12.13
N ALA A 148 9.88 -6.60 -11.76
CA ALA A 148 9.50 -5.36 -11.07
C ALA A 148 8.78 -4.42 -12.05
N SER A 149 7.54 -4.05 -11.71
CA SER A 149 6.72 -3.09 -12.44
C SER A 149 6.56 -1.79 -11.65
N THR A 150 6.52 -0.67 -12.37
CA THR A 150 6.13 0.62 -11.79
C THR A 150 4.62 0.73 -11.79
N LEU A 151 4.00 0.62 -10.62
CA LEU A 151 2.55 0.72 -10.44
C LEU A 151 2.21 2.03 -9.77
N GLU A 152 1.18 2.73 -10.25
CA GLU A 152 0.74 3.99 -9.66
C GLU A 152 -0.64 3.84 -9.02
N LEU A 153 -0.83 4.47 -7.84
CA LEU A 153 -2.16 4.65 -7.25
C LEU A 153 -3.02 5.46 -8.21
N PRO A 154 -4.14 4.92 -8.72
CA PRO A 154 -4.98 5.60 -9.71
C PRO A 154 -5.64 6.88 -9.20
N SER A 155 -5.99 7.78 -10.11
CA SER A 155 -6.79 8.96 -9.80
C SER A 155 -8.23 8.55 -9.48
N THR A 156 -8.86 9.33 -8.60
CA THR A 156 -10.29 9.18 -8.31
C THR A 156 -11.12 10.01 -9.28
N GLY A 157 -12.41 9.72 -9.35
CA GLY A 157 -13.37 10.43 -10.19
C GLY A 157 -14.01 9.53 -11.23
N THR A 158 -15.19 9.93 -11.71
CA THR A 158 -15.99 9.14 -12.64
C THR A 158 -15.24 8.91 -13.94
N GLY A 159 -14.98 7.64 -14.27
CA GLY A 159 -14.28 7.25 -15.50
C GLY A 159 -12.82 7.72 -15.58
N ALA A 160 -12.19 8.04 -14.44
CA ALA A 160 -10.84 8.59 -14.38
C ALA A 160 -9.74 7.58 -14.75
N VAL A 161 -10.06 6.28 -14.78
CA VAL A 161 -9.07 5.20 -14.90
C VAL A 161 -9.44 4.28 -16.04
N THR A 162 -8.52 4.06 -16.97
CA THR A 162 -8.65 3.11 -18.07
C THR A 162 -8.20 1.71 -17.66
N LEU A 163 -9.03 0.73 -17.99
CA LEU A 163 -8.78 -0.70 -17.86
C LEU A 163 -8.75 -1.35 -19.25
N ARG A 164 -7.99 -2.42 -19.37
CA ARG A 164 -7.97 -3.32 -20.53
C ARG A 164 -8.92 -4.48 -20.30
N TYR A 165 -9.52 -4.96 -21.38
CA TYR A 165 -10.28 -6.20 -21.40
C TYR A 165 -10.17 -6.86 -22.78
N VAL A 166 -10.63 -8.10 -22.92
CA VAL A 166 -10.71 -8.78 -24.22
C VAL A 166 -11.52 -7.95 -25.23
N GLY A 167 -10.83 -7.40 -26.22
CA GLY A 167 -11.47 -6.64 -27.30
C GLY A 167 -11.39 -5.11 -27.13
N GLY A 168 -10.72 -4.58 -26.09
CA GLY A 168 -10.41 -3.16 -26.04
C GLY A 168 -10.07 -2.60 -24.66
N THR A 169 -10.55 -1.39 -24.41
CA THR A 169 -10.37 -0.67 -23.14
C THR A 169 -11.69 -0.06 -22.69
N THR A 170 -11.86 0.08 -21.39
CA THR A 170 -13.00 0.79 -20.80
C THR A 170 -12.53 1.66 -19.65
N THR A 171 -13.43 2.44 -19.05
CA THR A 171 -13.13 3.34 -17.93
C THR A 171 -13.85 2.91 -16.67
N THR A 172 -13.19 3.09 -15.52
CA THR A 172 -13.70 2.76 -14.19
C THR A 172 -13.58 3.95 -13.24
N THR A 173 -14.34 3.89 -12.15
CA THR A 173 -14.30 4.87 -11.07
C THR A 173 -13.61 4.25 -9.85
N MET A 174 -12.47 4.81 -9.47
CA MET A 174 -11.74 4.42 -8.27
C MET A 174 -12.09 5.34 -7.11
N THR A 175 -12.30 4.76 -5.93
CA THR A 175 -12.43 5.47 -4.67
C THR A 175 -11.56 4.82 -3.61
N TYR A 176 -11.07 5.63 -2.67
CA TYR A 176 -10.26 5.15 -1.55
C TYR A 176 -11.02 5.25 -0.24
N SER A 177 -10.57 4.47 0.75
CA SER A 177 -11.06 4.62 2.11
C SER A 177 -10.76 6.01 2.68
N SER A 178 -11.54 6.42 3.68
CA SER A 178 -11.45 7.77 4.28
C SER A 178 -10.09 8.10 4.91
N GLY A 179 -9.25 7.10 5.17
CA GLY A 179 -7.87 7.30 5.62
C GLY A 179 -6.90 7.73 4.51
N ILE A 180 -7.35 7.78 3.25
CA ILE A 180 -6.51 8.09 2.10
C ILE A 180 -7.04 9.33 1.40
N SER A 181 -6.15 10.27 1.11
CA SER A 181 -6.43 11.36 0.17
C SER A 181 -5.27 11.56 -0.79
N LEU A 182 -5.58 12.01 -2.00
CA LEU A 182 -4.58 12.28 -3.04
C LEU A 182 -4.28 13.77 -3.12
N SER A 183 -3.00 14.10 -3.28
CA SER A 183 -2.51 15.46 -3.49
C SER A 183 -1.46 15.45 -4.60
N GLY A 184 -1.89 15.61 -5.86
CA GLY A 184 -1.00 15.56 -7.01
C GLY A 184 -0.29 14.21 -7.17
N ASP A 185 1.03 14.21 -6.97
CA ASP A 185 1.90 13.01 -6.99
C ASP A 185 1.93 12.26 -5.66
N ASP A 186 1.34 12.82 -4.61
CA ASP A 186 1.38 12.26 -3.27
C ASP A 186 0.05 11.63 -2.87
N MET A 187 0.17 10.59 -2.05
CA MET A 187 -0.90 10.03 -1.23
C MET A 187 -0.65 10.43 0.23
N LEU A 188 -1.68 10.95 0.88
CA LEU A 188 -1.74 11.08 2.32
C LEU A 188 -2.45 9.85 2.89
N TYR A 189 -1.72 9.06 3.67
CA TYR A 189 -2.26 7.88 4.34
C TYR A 189 -2.29 8.11 5.85
N THR A 190 -3.49 8.27 6.40
CA THR A 190 -3.74 8.47 7.83
C THR A 190 -4.29 7.18 8.43
N LYS A 191 -3.56 6.62 9.41
CA LYS A 191 -3.94 5.39 10.10
C LYS A 191 -4.01 5.60 11.61
N ALA A 192 -5.02 5.00 12.24
CA ALA A 192 -5.13 4.98 13.69
C ALA A 192 -3.96 4.21 14.33
N LEU A 193 -3.45 4.73 15.43
CA LEU A 193 -2.48 4.03 16.27
C LEU A 193 -3.17 2.86 16.99
N SER A 194 -2.41 1.80 17.31
CA SER A 194 -2.95 0.69 18.12
C SER A 194 -3.39 1.13 19.52
N ALA A 195 -2.77 2.19 20.05
CA ALA A 195 -3.13 2.86 21.28
C ALA A 195 -2.78 4.35 21.16
N PRO A 196 -3.53 5.26 21.81
CA PRO A 196 -3.15 6.67 21.88
C PRO A 196 -1.76 6.84 22.49
N TYR A 197 -1.02 7.82 21.99
CA TYR A 197 0.34 8.13 22.43
C TYR A 197 0.41 9.56 22.97
N THR A 198 0.79 9.70 24.24
CA THR A 198 1.08 11.01 24.85
C THR A 198 2.56 11.11 25.16
N TYR A 199 3.21 12.15 24.63
CA TYR A 199 4.63 12.36 24.89
C TYR A 199 4.86 13.07 26.23
N TYR A 200 5.74 12.50 27.05
CA TYR A 200 6.12 13.02 28.36
C TYR A 200 7.64 13.23 28.50
N GLY A 201 8.35 13.43 27.38
CA GLY A 201 9.82 13.67 27.40
C GLY A 201 10.68 12.43 27.13
N GLN A 202 10.06 11.25 27.00
CA GLN A 202 10.77 10.00 26.67
C GLN A 202 10.85 9.83 25.16
N THR A 203 12.05 9.54 24.64
CA THR A 203 12.24 9.24 23.22
C THR A 203 11.30 8.10 22.79
N PRO A 204 10.36 8.33 21.85
CA PRO A 204 9.42 7.30 21.45
C PRO A 204 10.14 6.15 20.75
N MET A 205 9.77 4.93 21.09
CA MET A 205 10.04 3.76 20.26
C MET A 205 8.85 3.54 19.33
N ILE A 206 9.11 3.58 18.03
CA ILE A 206 8.11 3.32 16.99
C ILE A 206 8.40 1.93 16.40
N ASP A 207 7.45 1.02 16.59
CA ASP A 207 7.47 -0.32 16.01
C ASP A 207 6.48 -0.36 14.84
N ILE A 208 6.98 -0.70 13.66
CA ILE A 208 6.19 -0.79 12.42
C ILE A 208 6.45 -2.14 11.79
N SER A 209 5.36 -2.87 11.51
CA SER A 209 5.40 -4.13 10.78
C SER A 209 4.59 -4.04 9.50
N PHE A 210 5.11 -4.64 8.42
CA PHE A 210 4.47 -4.71 7.12
C PHE A 210 4.18 -6.16 6.73
N GLY A 211 3.09 -6.41 6.02
CA GLY A 211 2.79 -7.68 5.37
C GLY A 211 2.36 -7.47 3.93
N THR A 212 3.02 -8.15 3.01
CA THR A 212 2.83 -7.94 1.56
C THR A 212 2.01 -9.04 0.88
N GLN A 213 1.30 -9.85 1.65
CA GLN A 213 0.53 -11.00 1.13
C GLN A 213 -0.65 -10.61 0.23
N ASN A 214 -1.15 -9.37 0.35
CA ASN A 214 -2.27 -8.83 -0.43
C ASN A 214 -1.85 -7.55 -1.20
N ALA A 215 -0.55 -7.39 -1.45
CA ALA A 215 0.02 -6.12 -1.90
C ALA A 215 0.06 -5.95 -3.43
N VAL A 216 -0.29 -6.97 -4.20
CA VAL A 216 -0.62 -6.80 -5.63
C VAL A 216 -2.14 -6.86 -5.76
N SER A 217 -2.75 -5.85 -6.38
CA SER A 217 -4.17 -5.85 -6.72
C SER A 217 -4.32 -6.08 -8.22
N SER A 218 -5.14 -7.08 -8.58
CA SER A 218 -5.55 -7.39 -9.94
C SER A 218 -7.02 -7.05 -10.11
N ILE A 219 -7.33 -6.30 -11.15
CA ILE A 219 -8.68 -6.00 -11.58
C ILE A 219 -8.86 -6.62 -12.95
N GLU A 220 -9.82 -7.53 -13.06
CA GLU A 220 -10.18 -8.14 -14.33
C GLU A 220 -11.63 -7.83 -14.66
N MET A 221 -11.94 -7.80 -15.95
CA MET A 221 -13.26 -7.60 -16.49
C MET A 221 -13.73 -8.87 -17.17
N GLU A 222 -15.05 -9.09 -17.19
CA GLU A 222 -15.68 -10.15 -18.02
C GLU A 222 -15.05 -11.56 -17.88
N GLY A 223 -15.12 -12.17 -16.69
CA GLY A 223 -14.67 -13.56 -16.48
C GLY A 223 -13.16 -13.73 -16.32
N GLY A 224 -12.34 -12.80 -16.84
CA GLY A 224 -10.92 -12.65 -16.52
C GLY A 224 -10.05 -13.83 -16.91
N ASP A 225 -10.17 -14.34 -18.14
CA ASP A 225 -9.43 -15.51 -18.59
C ASP A 225 -8.41 -15.27 -19.72
N ALA A 226 -8.15 -14.01 -20.07
CA ALA A 226 -7.19 -13.66 -21.13
C ALA A 226 -6.07 -12.69 -20.68
N ASP A 227 -4.93 -12.73 -21.40
CA ASP A 227 -3.79 -11.83 -21.19
C ASP A 227 -4.12 -10.33 -21.31
N GLY A 228 -5.30 -9.98 -21.86
CA GLY A 228 -5.79 -8.60 -21.94
C GLY A 228 -6.53 -8.10 -20.70
N ASP A 229 -6.86 -8.97 -19.75
CA ASP A 229 -7.72 -8.63 -18.61
C ASP A 229 -6.94 -8.32 -17.33
N CYS A 230 -5.67 -8.71 -17.26
CA CYS A 230 -4.81 -8.47 -16.10
C CYS A 230 -4.48 -6.99 -15.95
N ASN A 231 -5.30 -6.25 -15.19
CA ASN A 231 -5.02 -4.87 -14.82
C ASN A 231 -4.45 -4.80 -13.40
N LEU A 232 -3.19 -4.40 -13.28
CA LEU A 232 -2.48 -4.37 -12.01
C LEU A 232 -2.38 -2.96 -11.44
N MET A 233 -2.57 -2.87 -10.11
CA MET A 233 -2.36 -1.66 -9.33
C MET A 233 -1.77 -2.01 -7.96
N PRO A 234 -1.22 -1.02 -7.22
CA PRO A 234 -0.76 -1.25 -5.86
C PRO A 234 -1.91 -1.74 -4.97
N GLY A 235 -1.74 -2.89 -4.32
CA GLY A 235 -2.64 -3.39 -3.28
C GLY A 235 -2.29 -2.85 -1.90
N GLU A 236 -3.14 -3.07 -0.89
CA GLU A 236 -2.81 -2.64 0.48
C GLU A 236 -1.89 -3.62 1.19
N PRO A 237 -0.67 -3.20 1.57
CA PRO A 237 0.10 -3.97 2.53
C PRO A 237 -0.56 -3.84 3.92
N THR A 238 -0.63 -4.95 4.64
CA THR A 238 -1.01 -4.88 6.06
C THR A 238 0.07 -4.12 6.81
N THR A 239 -0.34 -3.13 7.61
CA THR A 239 0.59 -2.27 8.36
C THR A 239 0.12 -2.17 9.80
N THR A 240 0.99 -2.41 10.78
CA THR A 240 0.69 -2.17 12.20
C THR A 240 1.71 -1.19 12.76
N ILE A 241 1.23 -0.20 13.51
CA ILE A 241 2.05 0.86 14.10
C ILE A 241 1.79 0.88 15.60
N LYS A 242 2.87 0.77 16.36
CA LYS A 242 2.85 0.88 17.82
C LYS A 242 3.90 1.90 18.26
N ILE A 243 3.51 2.76 19.19
CA ILE A 243 4.40 3.75 19.81
C ILE A 243 4.43 3.48 21.31
N THR A 244 5.62 3.43 21.90
CA THR A 244 5.85 3.24 23.34
C THR A 244 6.88 4.20 23.87
#